data_AF-A0A850BEH5-F1
#
_entry.id   AF-A0A850BEH5-F1
#
_cell.length_a   1.000
_cell.length_b   1.000
_cell.length_c   1.000
_cell.angle_alpha   90.00
_cell.angle_beta   90.00
_cell.angle_gamma   90.00
#
_symmetry.space_group_name_H-M   'P 1'
#
loop_
_entity.id
_entity.type
_entity.pdbx_description
1 polymer ?
#
loop_
_entity_poly.entity_id
_entity_poly.type
_entity_poly.pdbx_seq_one_letter_code
_entity_poly.pdbx_strand_id
1 'polypeptide(L)'
;MKRYVREEGYNAVRPLFRRRVAASAISAVEVPAALARRAREGDLPKAGVPALIEQIVADMSEMIVVEVRRSALDLARSLVSKHPLRAYDAVQLACALLLSARAATAITFVCADLRLSDAAAAEGARVLKIG
;
A
#
# COMPACT_ATOMS: atom_id res chain seq x y z
N MET A 1 -0.78 -5.36 -4.92
CA MET A 1 -0.67 -6.75 -5.42
C MET A 1 -1.96 -7.20 -6.13
N LYS A 2 -3.13 -7.08 -5.50
CA LYS A 2 -4.46 -7.44 -6.04
C LYS A 2 -4.85 -6.88 -7.42
N ARG A 3 -4.11 -5.92 -8.00
CA ARG A 3 -4.28 -5.45 -9.40
C ARG A 3 -3.56 -6.32 -10.43
N TYR A 4 -2.43 -6.90 -10.01
CA TYR A 4 -1.43 -7.52 -10.88
C TYR A 4 -1.50 -9.05 -10.81
N VAL A 5 -1.95 -9.57 -9.67
CA VAL A 5 -2.24 -10.99 -9.47
C VAL A 5 -3.75 -11.12 -9.27
N ARG A 6 -4.39 -12.02 -10.01
CA ARG A 6 -5.80 -12.36 -9.80
C ARG A 6 -5.93 -13.14 -8.50
N GLU A 7 -6.13 -12.41 -7.43
CA GLU A 7 -6.36 -12.93 -6.08
C GLU A 7 -7.64 -12.30 -5.50
N GLU A 8 -8.09 -12.80 -4.35
CA GLU A 8 -9.29 -12.29 -3.68
C GLU A 8 -9.23 -10.77 -3.50
N GLY A 9 -10.30 -10.07 -3.91
CA GLY A 9 -10.36 -8.59 -3.92
C GLY A 9 -9.92 -7.94 -5.25
N TYR A 10 -9.44 -8.68 -6.25
CA TYR A 10 -9.08 -8.14 -7.58
C TYR A 10 -10.18 -7.26 -8.20
N ASN A 11 -11.44 -7.73 -8.17
CA ASN A 11 -12.58 -7.00 -8.71
C ASN A 11 -12.93 -5.73 -7.93
N ALA A 12 -12.65 -5.70 -6.61
CA ALA A 12 -12.91 -4.54 -5.77
C ALA A 12 -11.89 -3.41 -6.00
N VAL A 13 -10.65 -3.75 -6.37
CA VAL A 13 -9.59 -2.73 -6.57
C VAL A 13 -9.66 -2.10 -7.96
N ARG A 14 -10.04 -2.84 -9.01
CA ARG A 14 -10.05 -2.31 -10.40
C ARG A 14 -10.79 -0.96 -10.56
N PRO A 15 -12.00 -0.74 -10.01
CA PRO A 15 -12.71 0.52 -10.16
C PRO A 15 -12.01 1.71 -9.49
N LEU A 16 -11.18 1.46 -8.46
CA LEU A 16 -10.52 2.52 -7.68
C LEU A 16 -9.46 3.26 -8.49
N PHE A 17 -8.87 2.61 -9.50
CA PHE A 17 -7.89 3.22 -10.40
C PHE A 17 -8.48 4.20 -11.41
N ARG A 18 -9.82 4.35 -11.46
CA ARG A 18 -10.45 5.47 -12.18
C ARG A 18 -10.33 6.79 -11.41
N ARG A 19 -9.79 6.75 -10.19
CA ARG A 19 -9.50 7.90 -9.33
C ARG A 19 -7.99 8.13 -9.27
N ARG A 20 -7.57 9.30 -8.77
CA ARG A 20 -6.17 9.54 -8.44
C ARG A 20 -5.77 8.60 -7.30
N VAL A 21 -4.75 7.78 -7.54
CA VAL A 21 -4.22 6.84 -6.55
C VAL A 21 -2.92 7.39 -5.98
N ALA A 22 -2.72 7.18 -4.69
CA ALA A 22 -1.47 7.48 -4.01
C ALA A 22 -0.90 6.20 -3.39
N ALA A 23 0.43 6.09 -3.37
CA ALA A 23 1.15 5.01 -2.73
C ALA A 23 2.36 5.57 -1.98
N SER A 24 2.80 4.90 -0.92
CA SER A 24 4.09 5.22 -0.30
C SER A 24 5.23 4.82 -1.24
N ALA A 25 6.33 5.59 -1.23
CA ALA A 25 7.53 5.23 -1.98
C ALA A 25 8.06 3.83 -1.61
N ILE A 26 7.81 3.35 -0.39
CA ILE A 26 8.22 2.00 0.03
C ILE A 26 7.52 0.89 -0.78
N SER A 27 6.34 1.16 -1.35
CA SER A 27 5.60 0.19 -2.18
C SER A 27 6.37 -0.20 -3.45
N ALA A 28 7.29 0.65 -3.92
CA ALA A 28 8.16 0.36 -5.06
C ALA A 28 9.15 -0.79 -4.77
N VAL A 29 9.42 -1.08 -3.49
CA VAL A 29 10.24 -2.22 -3.05
C VAL A 29 9.37 -3.35 -2.54
N GLU A 30 8.35 -3.02 -1.76
CA GLU A 30 7.52 -4.01 -1.07
C GLU A 30 6.73 -4.90 -2.05
N VAL A 31 6.12 -4.30 -3.08
CA VAL A 31 5.33 -5.07 -4.04
C VAL A 31 6.22 -6.00 -4.87
N PRO A 32 7.35 -5.55 -5.45
CA PRO A 32 8.30 -6.45 -6.11
C PRO A 32 8.87 -7.53 -5.19
N ALA A 33 9.23 -7.21 -3.96
CA ALA A 33 9.78 -8.19 -3.01
C ALA A 33 8.76 -9.30 -2.71
N ALA A 34 7.49 -8.94 -2.55
CA ALA A 34 6.41 -9.90 -2.31
C ALA A 34 6.13 -10.79 -3.54
N LEU A 35 6.19 -10.24 -4.76
CA LEU A 35 6.10 -11.04 -6.00
C LEU A 35 7.29 -12.00 -6.16
N ALA A 36 8.51 -11.51 -5.95
CA ALA A 36 9.72 -12.31 -6.02
C ALA A 36 9.71 -13.45 -4.99
N ARG A 37 9.22 -13.19 -3.78
CA ARG A 37 9.03 -14.21 -2.73
C ARG A 37 8.06 -15.31 -3.19
N ARG A 38 6.87 -14.93 -3.65
CA ARG A 38 5.86 -15.89 -4.16
C ARG A 38 6.40 -16.75 -5.30
N ALA A 39 7.19 -16.17 -6.21
CA ALA A 39 7.84 -16.95 -7.27
C ALA A 39 8.93 -17.91 -6.79
N ARG A 40 9.65 -17.59 -5.70
CA ARG A 40 10.59 -18.54 -5.07
C ARG A 40 9.86 -19.68 -4.36
N GLU A 41 8.74 -19.37 -3.72
CA GLU A 41 7.90 -20.32 -2.98
C GLU A 41 7.04 -21.22 -3.90
N GLY A 42 6.92 -20.88 -5.19
CA GLY A 42 6.19 -21.68 -6.18
C GLY A 42 4.74 -21.21 -6.43
N ASP A 43 4.29 -20.17 -5.73
CA ASP A 43 2.94 -19.60 -5.86
C ASP A 43 2.74 -18.82 -7.17
N LEU A 44 3.83 -18.43 -7.85
CA LEU A 44 3.80 -17.70 -9.11
C LEU A 44 4.84 -18.24 -10.10
N PRO A 45 4.52 -18.30 -11.42
CA PRO A 45 5.49 -18.66 -12.44
C PRO A 45 6.67 -17.67 -12.50
N LYS A 46 7.89 -18.16 -12.29
CA LYS A 46 9.11 -17.34 -12.28
C LYS A 46 9.33 -16.53 -13.57
N ALA A 47 8.97 -17.10 -14.72
CA ALA A 47 9.21 -16.51 -16.03
C ALA A 47 8.50 -15.16 -16.25
N GLY A 48 7.35 -14.93 -15.60
CA GLY A 48 6.56 -13.70 -15.77
C GLY A 48 6.86 -12.60 -14.73
N VAL A 49 7.54 -12.93 -13.64
CA VAL A 49 7.71 -11.99 -12.52
C VAL A 49 8.57 -10.76 -12.86
N PRO A 50 9.70 -10.86 -13.59
CA PRO A 50 10.48 -9.69 -13.96
C PRO A 50 9.67 -8.67 -14.77
N ALA A 51 8.95 -9.12 -15.80
CA ALA A 51 8.09 -8.25 -16.61
C ALA A 51 6.96 -7.61 -15.79
N LEU A 52 6.39 -8.36 -14.84
CA LEU A 52 5.36 -7.84 -13.94
C LEU A 52 5.89 -6.76 -12.99
N ILE A 53 7.12 -6.92 -12.49
CA ILE A 53 7.78 -5.92 -11.65
C ILE A 53 8.00 -4.62 -12.42
N GLU A 54 8.53 -4.70 -13.65
CA GLU A 54 8.71 -3.52 -14.51
C GLU A 54 7.39 -2.79 -14.77
N GLN A 55 6.32 -3.54 -15.05
CA GLN A 55 4.98 -2.96 -15.24
C GLN A 55 4.49 -2.24 -13.98
N ILE A 56 4.74 -2.78 -12.78
CA ILE A 56 4.33 -2.16 -11.52
C ILE A 56 5.09 -0.85 -11.28
N VAL A 57 6.40 -0.84 -11.54
CA VAL A 57 7.22 0.36 -11.40
C VAL A 57 6.76 1.45 -12.37
N ALA A 58 6.46 1.07 -13.62
CA ALA A 58 5.89 1.98 -14.61
C ALA A 58 4.53 2.54 -14.15
N ASP A 59 3.61 1.68 -13.70
CA ASP A 59 2.30 2.10 -13.20
C ASP A 59 2.39 3.02 -11.98
N MET A 60 3.38 2.80 -11.09
CA MET A 60 3.60 3.67 -9.93
C MET A 60 4.02 5.09 -10.32
N SER A 61 4.66 5.28 -11.47
CA SER A 61 5.02 6.62 -11.97
C SER A 61 3.81 7.48 -12.32
N GLU A 62 2.65 6.86 -12.58
CA GLU A 62 1.38 7.54 -12.81
C GLU A 62 0.62 7.86 -11.50
N MET A 63 1.11 7.37 -10.36
CA MET A 63 0.50 7.57 -9.04
C MET A 63 1.12 8.77 -8.32
N ILE A 64 0.40 9.27 -7.31
CA ILE A 64 0.99 10.19 -6.34
C ILE A 64 1.90 9.37 -5.41
N VAL A 65 3.21 9.50 -5.57
CA VAL A 65 4.17 8.83 -4.68
C VAL A 65 4.44 9.70 -3.45
N VAL A 66 4.17 9.13 -2.27
CA VAL A 66 4.43 9.77 -0.98
C VAL A 66 5.80 9.33 -0.47
N GLU A 67 6.77 10.24 -0.54
CA GLU A 67 8.13 10.01 -0.06
C GLU A 67 8.18 9.69 1.45
N VAL A 68 8.99 8.70 1.81
CA VAL A 68 9.23 8.32 3.21
C VAL A 68 10.31 9.24 3.79
N ARG A 69 9.88 10.37 4.33
CA ARG A 69 10.75 11.34 5.02
C ARG A 69 10.78 11.08 6.52
N ARG A 70 11.66 11.78 7.24
CA ARG A 70 11.79 11.69 8.71
C ARG A 70 10.45 11.82 9.44
N SER A 71 9.58 12.72 9.00
CA SER A 71 8.23 12.88 9.58
C SER A 71 7.35 11.64 9.45
N ALA A 72 7.47 10.88 8.34
CA ALA A 72 6.78 9.62 8.17
C ALA A 72 7.34 8.54 9.12
N LEU A 73 8.66 8.50 9.29
CA LEU A 73 9.32 7.57 10.22
C LEU A 73 8.97 7.86 11.69
N ASP A 74 8.96 9.13 12.09
CA ASP A 74 8.58 9.55 13.44
C ASP A 74 7.12 9.19 13.75
N LEU A 75 6.22 9.44 12.80
CA LEU A 75 4.82 9.03 12.93
C LEU A 75 4.68 7.50 12.95
N ALA A 76 5.37 6.78 12.07
CA ALA A 76 5.35 5.31 12.05
C ALA A 76 5.81 4.70 13.37
N ARG A 77 6.86 5.27 14.00
CA ARG A 77 7.33 4.87 15.33
C ARG A 77 6.27 5.06 16.41
N SER A 78 5.51 6.15 16.34
CA SER A 78 4.37 6.37 17.24
C SER A 78 3.26 5.34 17.00
N LEU A 79 2.95 5.06 15.73
CA LEU A 79 1.92 4.10 15.34
C LEU A 79 2.21 2.68 15.81
N VAL A 80 3.44 2.18 15.67
CA VAL A 80 3.80 0.82 16.15
C VAL A 80 3.73 0.69 17.68
N SER A 81 3.81 1.80 18.41
CA SER A 81 3.68 1.80 19.87
C SER A 81 2.21 1.78 20.32
N LYS A 82 1.31 2.30 19.48
CA LYS A 82 -0.14 2.38 19.75
C LYS A 82 -0.93 1.19 19.22
N HIS A 83 -0.48 0.62 18.11
CA HIS A 83 -1.19 -0.39 17.34
C HIS A 83 -0.27 -1.58 17.05
N PRO A 84 -0.80 -2.81 16.98
CA PRO A 84 -0.02 -4.01 16.69
C PRO A 84 0.33 -4.13 15.18
N LEU A 85 1.01 -3.12 14.64
CA LEU A 85 1.41 -3.03 13.23
C LEU A 85 2.84 -3.49 13.02
N ARG A 86 3.11 -4.10 11.85
CA ARG A 86 4.48 -4.31 11.40
C ARG A 86 5.09 -2.98 10.99
N ALA A 87 6.42 -2.89 10.99
CA ALA A 87 7.13 -1.66 10.66
C ALA A 87 6.71 -1.05 9.32
N TYR A 88 6.60 -1.86 8.26
CA TYR A 88 6.19 -1.37 6.94
C TYR A 88 4.72 -0.97 6.87
N ASP A 89 3.83 -1.68 7.56
CA ASP A 89 2.41 -1.31 7.68
C ASP A 89 2.26 0.06 8.36
N ALA A 90 3.03 0.31 9.42
CA ALA A 90 3.04 1.60 10.11
C ALA A 90 3.61 2.73 9.23
N VAL A 91 4.63 2.45 8.41
CA VAL A 91 5.17 3.43 7.44
C VAL A 91 4.13 3.75 6.36
N GLN A 92 3.43 2.75 5.83
CA GLN A 92 2.36 2.98 4.86
C GLN A 92 1.23 3.84 5.45
N LEU A 93 0.78 3.52 6.67
CA LEU A 93 -0.25 4.31 7.35
C LEU A 93 0.23 5.74 7.64
N ALA A 94 1.46 5.91 8.10
CA ALA A 94 2.04 7.23 8.34
C ALA A 94 2.06 8.08 7.06
N CYS A 95 2.48 7.51 5.92
CA CYS A 95 2.42 8.18 4.62
C CYS A 95 0.99 8.61 4.25
N ALA A 96 0.01 7.72 4.45
CA ALA A 96 -1.39 8.02 4.15
C ALA A 96 -1.95 9.15 5.02
N LEU A 97 -1.69 9.13 6.33
CA LEU A 97 -2.12 10.17 7.26
C LEU A 97 -1.47 11.52 6.94
N LEU A 98 -0.17 11.53 6.64
CA LEU A 98 0.57 12.74 6.26
C LEU A 98 0.11 13.34 4.93
N LEU A 99 -0.29 12.49 3.98
CA LEU A 99 -0.90 12.94 2.74
C LEU A 99 -2.29 13.52 3.01
N SER A 100 -3.10 12.85 3.82
CA SER A 100 -4.45 13.29 4.17
C SER A 100 -4.44 14.65 4.88
N ALA A 101 -3.48 14.88 5.76
CA ALA A 101 -3.33 16.16 6.47
C ALA A 101 -3.00 17.35 5.55
N ARG A 102 -2.49 17.10 4.34
CA ARG A 102 -2.12 18.13 3.35
C ARG A 102 -3.07 18.21 2.16
N ALA A 103 -3.96 17.24 2.01
CA ALA A 103 -4.82 17.15 0.85
C ALA A 103 -6.05 18.06 1.01
N ALA A 104 -6.35 18.83 -0.04
CA ALA A 104 -7.59 19.60 -0.13
C ALA A 104 -8.84 18.72 -0.35
N THR A 105 -8.64 17.44 -0.67
CA THR A 105 -9.71 16.48 -0.90
C THR A 105 -9.58 15.31 0.06
N ALA A 106 -10.72 14.75 0.48
CA ALA A 106 -10.73 13.67 1.44
C ALA A 106 -10.13 12.39 0.86
N ILE A 107 -9.14 11.83 1.55
CA ILE A 107 -8.45 10.61 1.15
C ILE A 107 -9.15 9.39 1.75
N THR A 108 -9.19 8.29 1.00
CA THR A 108 -9.65 6.98 1.50
C THR A 108 -8.47 6.03 1.51
N PHE A 109 -8.16 5.49 2.68
CA PHE A 109 -7.15 4.46 2.85
C PHE A 109 -7.74 3.11 2.45
N VAL A 110 -7.15 2.45 1.46
CA VAL A 110 -7.65 1.19 0.90
C VAL A 110 -6.70 0.07 1.32
N CYS A 111 -7.19 -0.90 2.08
CA CYS A 111 -6.35 -1.97 2.61
C CYS A 111 -7.11 -3.29 2.71
N ALA A 112 -6.39 -4.40 2.50
CA ALA A 112 -6.92 -5.76 2.66
C ALA A 112 -6.58 -6.36 4.03
N ASP A 113 -5.58 -5.82 4.72
CA ASP A 113 -5.22 -6.28 6.06
C ASP A 113 -6.16 -5.63 7.08
N LEU A 114 -6.89 -6.46 7.84
CA LEU A 114 -7.86 -5.98 8.81
C LEU A 114 -7.20 -5.23 9.97
N ARG A 115 -6.02 -5.65 10.44
CA ARG A 115 -5.31 -4.99 11.54
C ARG A 115 -4.84 -3.60 11.13
N LEU A 116 -4.29 -3.49 9.92
CA LEU A 116 -3.89 -2.20 9.36
C LEU A 116 -5.11 -1.29 9.09
N SER A 117 -6.21 -1.87 8.63
CA SER A 117 -7.48 -1.15 8.43
C SER A 117 -8.05 -0.60 9.74
N ASP A 118 -8.03 -1.39 10.81
CA ASP A 118 -8.55 -0.99 12.11
C ASP A 118 -7.68 0.10 12.75
N ALA A 119 -6.34 -0.04 12.66
CA ALA A 119 -5.42 1.00 13.11
C ALA A 119 -5.61 2.31 12.33
N ALA A 120 -5.81 2.22 11.01
CA ALA A 120 -6.08 3.40 10.19
C ALA A 120 -7.37 4.12 10.61
N ALA A 121 -8.45 3.36 10.86
CA ALA A 121 -9.71 3.92 11.33
C ALA A 121 -9.57 4.54 12.73
N ALA A 122 -8.82 3.91 13.64
CA ALA A 122 -8.55 4.42 14.98
C ALA A 122 -7.74 5.74 14.97
N GLU A 123 -6.89 5.95 13.97
CA GLU A 123 -6.17 7.22 13.74
C GLU A 123 -6.99 8.23 12.92
N GLY A 124 -8.28 7.96 12.69
CA GLY A 124 -9.22 8.89 12.04
C GLY A 124 -9.22 8.87 10.51
N ALA A 125 -8.55 7.91 9.88
CA ALA A 125 -8.60 7.77 8.43
C ALA A 125 -9.96 7.22 7.97
N ARG A 126 -10.44 7.68 6.81
CA ARG A 126 -11.53 6.98 6.11
C ARG A 126 -10.97 5.71 5.49
N VAL A 127 -11.53 4.55 5.83
CA VAL A 127 -11.00 3.25 5.39
C VAL A 127 -11.99 2.53 4.46
N LEU A 128 -11.47 1.96 3.37
CA LEU A 128 -12.18 0.99 2.54
C LEU A 128 -11.45 -0.36 2.67
N LYS A 129 -12.10 -1.31 3.34
CA LYS A 129 -11.60 -2.69 3.48
C LYS A 129 -11.82 -3.44 2.18
N ILE A 130 -10.79 -4.09 1.66
CA ILE A 130 -10.81 -4.89 0.42
C ILE A 130 -10.32 -6.32 0.70
N GLY A 131 -11.06 -7.02 1.55
CA GLY A 131 -10.77 -8.36 2.04
C GLY A 131 -11.70 -8.68 3.20
#